data_AF-A0A1Q4EYW9-F1
#
_entry.id   AF-A0A1Q4EYW9-F1
#
_cell.length_a   1.000
_cell.length_b   1.000
_cell.length_c   1.000
_cell.angle_alpha   90.00
_cell.angle_beta   90.00
_cell.angle_gamma   90.00
#
_symmetry.space_group_name_H-M   'P 1'
#
loop_
_entity.id
_entity.type
_entity.pdbx_description
1 polymer ?
#
loop_
_entity_poly.entity_id
_entity_poly.type
_entity_poly.pdbx_seq_one_letter_code
_entity_poly.pdbx_strand_id
1 'polypeptide(L)'
;MKTLDMTIKGRLLQVLEKYIPEKLANKLWEKASSSFAKGAEGTANVFHNATDGVRLESVWRNVEYPVLKDNVNLIYHDVFR
;
A
#
# COMPACT_ATOMS: atom_id res chain seq x y z
N MET A 1 -2.95 12.90 -7.25
CA MET A 1 -2.41 11.63 -6.70
C MET A 1 -2.99 11.43 -5.31
N LYS A 2 -3.48 10.23 -4.97
CA LYS A 2 -3.99 9.89 -3.63
C LYS A 2 -3.32 8.59 -3.19
N THR A 3 -2.70 8.56 -2.03
CA THR A 3 -2.17 7.33 -1.41
C THR A 3 -3.22 6.72 -0.47
N LEU A 4 -3.01 5.47 -0.04
CA LEU A 4 -3.91 4.80 0.91
C LEU A 4 -4.11 5.63 2.19
N ASP A 5 -3.04 6.19 2.73
CA ASP A 5 -3.04 7.06 3.93
C ASP A 5 -3.87 8.34 3.74
N MET A 6 -4.05 8.79 2.50
CA MET A 6 -4.85 9.96 2.20
C MET A 6 -6.36 9.64 2.13
N THR A 7 -6.74 8.36 2.10
CA THR A 7 -8.14 7.93 2.13
C THR A 7 -8.71 8.00 3.55
N ILE A 8 -10.04 8.13 3.67
CA ILE A 8 -10.74 8.13 4.96
C ILE A 8 -10.44 6.84 5.74
N LYS A 9 -10.31 5.70 5.04
CA LYS A 9 -9.96 4.41 5.65
C LYS A 9 -8.51 4.38 6.19
N GLY A 10 -7.54 4.92 5.44
CA GLY A 10 -6.15 4.99 5.87
C GLY A 10 -5.94 5.88 7.08
N ARG A 11 -6.55 7.08 7.10
CA ARG A 11 -6.49 7.98 8.27
C ARG A 11 -7.12 7.38 9.51
N LEU A 12 -8.25 6.67 9.36
CA LEU A 12 -8.91 6.01 10.47
C LEU A 12 -8.05 4.87 11.03
N LEU A 13 -7.36 4.11 10.16
CA LEU A 13 -6.45 3.04 10.57
C LEU A 13 -5.24 3.56 11.34
N GLN A 14 -4.62 4.66 10.91
CA GLN A 14 -3.51 5.30 11.65
C GLN A 14 -3.91 5.72 13.08
N VAL A 15 -5.16 6.13 13.27
CA VAL A 15 -5.68 6.46 14.61
C VAL A 15 -5.92 5.20 15.43
N LEU A 16 -6.54 4.18 14.84
CA LEU A 16 -6.89 2.93 15.52
C LEU A 16 -5.68 2.08 15.90
N GLU A 17 -4.61 2.09 15.09
CA GLU A 17 -3.37 1.34 15.32
C GLU A 17 -2.72 1.66 16.67
N LYS A 18 -2.90 2.88 17.20
CA LYS A 18 -2.39 3.27 18.53
C LYS A 18 -3.08 2.55 19.70
N TYR A 19 -4.22 1.92 19.46
CA TYR A 19 -5.09 1.37 20.50
C TYR A 19 -5.38 -0.12 20.35
N ILE A 20 -4.85 -0.76 19.29
CA ILE A 20 -5.09 -2.18 19.00
C ILE A 20 -3.76 -2.94 18.95
N PRO A 21 -3.77 -4.26 19.19
CA PRO A 21 -2.57 -5.08 19.04
C PRO A 21 -2.01 -5.01 17.63
N GLU A 22 -0.69 -4.93 17.51
CA GLU A 22 0.04 -4.84 16.23
C GLU A 22 -0.41 -5.91 15.22
N LYS A 23 -0.61 -7.15 15.67
CA LYS A 23 -1.11 -8.25 14.83
C LYS A 23 -2.48 -7.97 14.21
N LEU A 24 -3.35 -7.27 14.93
CA LEU A 24 -4.68 -6.88 14.42
C LEU A 24 -4.56 -5.68 13.48
N ALA A 25 -3.72 -4.70 13.83
CA ALA A 25 -3.40 -3.56 12.98
C ALA A 25 -2.89 -4.02 11.61
N ASN A 26 -1.91 -4.92 11.58
CA ASN A 26 -1.34 -5.47 10.34
C ASN A 26 -2.41 -6.12 9.45
N LYS A 27 -3.30 -6.94 10.02
CA LYS A 27 -4.40 -7.56 9.26
C LYS A 27 -5.38 -6.53 8.69
N LEU A 28 -5.66 -5.46 9.44
CA LEU A 28 -6.55 -4.40 8.97
C LEU A 28 -5.88 -3.59 7.85
N TRP A 29 -4.58 -3.30 7.97
CA TRP A 29 -3.79 -2.65 6.93
C TRP A 29 -3.71 -3.49 5.66
N GLU A 30 -3.47 -4.79 5.75
CA GLU A 30 -3.50 -5.71 4.60
C GLU A 30 -4.87 -5.67 3.89
N LYS A 31 -5.96 -5.73 4.65
CA LYS A 31 -7.32 -5.67 4.08
C LYS A 31 -7.62 -4.33 3.41
N ALA A 32 -7.19 -3.22 4.02
CA ALA A 32 -7.36 -1.89 3.45
C ALA A 32 -6.52 -1.71 2.18
N SER A 33 -5.28 -2.17 2.20
CA SER A 33 -4.36 -2.17 1.05
C SER A 33 -4.92 -2.98 -0.11
N SER A 34 -5.43 -4.18 0.14
CA SER A 34 -6.10 -5.01 -0.88
C SER A 34 -7.32 -4.30 -1.46
N SER A 35 -8.16 -3.68 -0.62
CA SER A 35 -9.36 -2.96 -1.07
C SER A 35 -9.01 -1.72 -1.89
N PHE A 36 -7.91 -1.04 -1.58
CA PHE A 36 -7.45 0.12 -2.33
C PHE A 36 -6.87 -0.28 -3.67
N ALA A 37 -6.03 -1.32 -3.70
CA ALA A 37 -5.48 -1.88 -4.92
C ALA A 37 -6.59 -2.37 -5.89
N LYS A 38 -7.63 -3.03 -5.39
CA LYS A 38 -8.77 -3.48 -6.21
C LYS A 38 -9.59 -2.34 -6.82
N GLY A 39 -9.55 -1.15 -6.22
CA GLY A 39 -10.23 0.04 -6.73
C GLY A 39 -9.38 0.91 -7.64
N ALA A 40 -8.13 0.52 -7.92
CA ALA A 40 -7.25 1.25 -8.82
C ALA A 40 -7.56 0.88 -10.28
N GLU A 41 -7.64 1.89 -11.14
CA GLU A 41 -7.87 1.74 -12.57
C GLU A 41 -6.90 2.65 -13.35
N GLY A 42 -6.61 2.27 -14.60
CA GLY A 42 -5.74 3.04 -15.48
C GLY A 42 -4.26 2.92 -15.12
N THR A 43 -3.72 3.91 -14.41
CA THR A 43 -2.29 3.98 -14.07
C THR A 43 -2.08 4.18 -12.57
N ALA A 44 -1.21 3.37 -11.96
CA ALA A 44 -0.77 3.53 -10.59
C ALA A 44 0.72 3.86 -10.53
N ASN A 45 1.07 4.83 -9.68
CA ASN A 45 2.44 5.27 -9.46
C ASN A 45 2.96 4.64 -8.16
N VAL A 46 4.12 4.00 -8.25
CA VAL A 46 4.75 3.26 -7.16
C VAL A 46 6.08 3.93 -6.86
N PHE A 47 6.30 4.28 -5.60
CA PHE A 47 7.54 4.94 -5.16
C PHE A 47 8.32 3.98 -4.28
N HIS A 48 9.53 3.63 -4.70
CA HIS A 48 10.43 2.74 -3.97
C HIS A 48 11.62 3.54 -3.44
N ASN A 49 12.17 3.11 -2.30
CA ASN A 49 13.41 3.67 -1.80
C ASN A 49 14.56 3.07 -2.62
N ALA A 50 15.30 3.91 -3.35
CA ALA A 50 16.42 3.48 -4.18
C ALA A 50 17.59 2.91 -3.36
N THR A 51 17.75 3.35 -2.11
CA THR A 51 18.83 2.95 -1.21
C THR A 51 18.60 1.56 -0.62
N ASP A 52 17.38 1.30 -0.14
CA ASP A 52 17.03 0.04 0.55
C ASP A 52 16.37 -0.99 -0.38
N GLY A 53 15.95 -0.56 -1.57
CA GLY A 53 15.19 -1.38 -2.52
C GLY A 53 13.80 -1.76 -2.03
N VAL A 54 13.21 -2.76 -2.71
CA VAL A 54 11.88 -3.28 -2.39
C VAL A 54 11.98 -4.43 -1.39
N ARG A 55 11.35 -4.27 -0.22
CA ARG A 55 11.23 -5.35 0.77
C ARG A 55 10.27 -6.43 0.29
N LEU A 56 10.72 -7.68 0.28
CA LEU A 56 9.94 -8.82 -0.22
C LEU A 56 8.77 -9.18 0.70
N GLU A 57 8.91 -8.91 1.98
CA GLU A 57 7.90 -9.10 3.02
C GLU A 57 6.88 -7.94 3.11
N SER A 58 7.01 -6.91 2.27
CA SER A 58 6.12 -5.75 2.32
C SER A 58 4.67 -6.06 1.93
N VAL A 59 3.74 -5.31 2.51
CA VAL A 59 2.31 -5.32 2.12
C VAL A 59 2.17 -4.97 0.62
N TRP A 60 3.01 -4.06 0.11
CA TRP A 60 3.10 -3.78 -1.32
C TRP A 60 3.32 -5.06 -2.14
N ARG A 61 4.39 -5.81 -1.85
CA ARG A 61 4.76 -6.99 -2.65
C ARG A 61 3.78 -8.15 -2.51
N ASN A 62 3.24 -8.36 -1.31
CA ASN A 62 2.43 -9.52 -0.97
C ASN A 62 0.93 -9.32 -1.18
N VAL A 63 0.44 -8.07 -1.14
CA VAL A 63 -1.00 -7.77 -1.19
C VAL A 63 -1.36 -6.88 -2.37
N GLU A 64 -0.69 -5.74 -2.54
CA GLU A 64 -1.09 -4.76 -3.56
C GLU A 64 -0.63 -5.16 -4.96
N TYR A 65 0.65 -5.51 -5.12
CA TYR A 65 1.25 -5.85 -6.41
C TYR A 65 0.53 -7.00 -7.14
N PRO A 66 0.18 -8.14 -6.49
CA PRO A 66 -0.52 -9.23 -7.17
C PRO A 66 -1.90 -8.84 -7.70
N VAL A 67 -2.56 -7.85 -7.08
CA VAL A 67 -3.86 -7.33 -7.52
C VAL A 67 -3.70 -6.37 -8.70
N LEU A 68 -2.63 -5.57 -8.67
CA LEU A 68 -2.42 -4.48 -9.63
C LEU A 68 -1.73 -4.92 -10.93
N LYS A 69 -0.79 -5.88 -10.85
CA LYS A 69 0.12 -6.24 -11.95
C LYS A 69 -0.54 -6.55 -13.30
N ASP A 70 -1.76 -7.09 -13.28
CA ASP A 70 -2.47 -7.51 -14.50
C ASP A 70 -3.58 -6.52 -14.90
N ASN A 71 -3.91 -5.56 -14.03
CA ASN A 71 -5.12 -4.72 -14.16
C ASN A 71 -4.83 -3.22 -14.36
N VAL A 72 -3.61 -2.77 -14.03
CA VAL A 72 -3.22 -1.37 -14.17
C VAL A 72 -1.83 -1.23 -14.75
N ASN A 73 -1.58 -0.10 -15.42
CA ASN A 73 -0.24 0.30 -15.81
C ASN A 73 0.53 0.79 -14.58
N LEU A 74 1.62 0.10 -14.22
CA LEU A 74 2.47 0.46 -13.09
C LEU A 74 3.65 1.32 -13.56
N ILE A 75 3.76 2.53 -13.00
CA ILE A 75 4.91 3.41 -13.20
C ILE A 75 5.71 3.43 -11.90
N TYR A 76 6.97 2.99 -11.98
CA TYR A 76 7.88 2.94 -10.84
C TYR A 76 8.76 4.19 -10.78
N HIS A 77 8.94 4.69 -9.57
CA HIS A 77 9.78 5.85 -9.26
C HIS A 77 10.73 5.45 -8.13
N ASP A 78 12.02 5.41 -8.44
CA ASP A 78 13.07 5.19 -7.44
C ASP A 78 13.46 6.53 -6.81
N VAL A 79 13.20 6.67 -5.51
CA VAL A 79 13.42 7.89 -4.76
C VAL A 79 14.56 7.68 -3.77
N PHE A 80 15.56 8.58 -3.80
CA PHE A 80 16.60 8.66 -2.78
C PHE A 80 16.08 9.49 -1.62
N ARG A 81 16.02 8.90 -0.43
CA ARG A 81 15.59 9.56 0.81
C ARG A 81 16.78 9.79 1.74
#